data_AF-A0A0K2LDT9-F1
#
_entry.id   AF-A0A0K2LDT9-F1
#
_cell.length_a   1.000
_cell.length_b   1.000
_cell.length_c   1.000
_cell.angle_alpha   90.00
_cell.angle_beta   90.00
_cell.angle_gamma   90.00
#
_symmetry.space_group_name_H-M   'P 1'
#
loop_
_entity.id
_entity.type
_entity.pdbx_description
1 polymer ?
#
loop_
_entity_poly.entity_id
_entity_poly.type
_entity_poly.pdbx_seq_one_letter_code
_entity_poly.pdbx_strand_id
1 'polypeptide(L)' 'MKLIFGIGAILIGIWQVYVSKQYFNNLKKQSSPLIFALIATIASLAFAAVLLVYGVQTLISLR' A
#
# COMPACT_ATOMS: atom_id res chain seq x y z
N MET A 1 11.29 -9.26 17.78
CA MET A 1 10.55 -9.71 16.57
C MET A 1 9.39 -8.78 16.21
N LYS A 2 8.41 -8.54 17.09
CA LYS A 2 7.24 -7.67 16.81
C LYS A 2 7.60 -6.28 16.27
N LEU A 3 8.71 -5.70 16.72
CA LEU A 3 9.14 -4.34 16.33
C LEU A 3 9.64 -4.30 14.87
N ILE A 4 10.35 -5.36 14.45
CA ILE A 4 10.80 -5.55 13.07
C ILE A 4 9.59 -5.75 12.15
N PHE A 5 8.60 -6.53 12.58
CA PHE A 5 7.35 -6.72 11.82
C PHE A 5 6.53 -5.44 11.71
N GLY A 6 6.43 -4.64 12.79
CA GLY A 6 5.72 -3.37 12.78
C GLY A 6 6.36 -2.33 11.84
N ILE A 7 7.68 -2.13 11.96
CA ILE A 7 8.44 -1.23 11.07
C ILE A 7 8.41 -1.73 9.62
N GLY A 8 8.59 -3.03 9.42
CA GLY A 8 8.54 -3.66 8.10
C GLY A 8 7.19 -3.48 7.41
N ALA A 9 6.08 -3.70 8.14
CA ALA A 9 4.74 -3.49 7.61
C ALA A 9 4.50 -2.03 7.21
N ILE A 10 5.02 -1.06 7.97
CA ILE A 10 4.92 0.36 7.63
C ILE A 10 5.71 0.68 6.36
N LEU A 11 6.97 0.22 6.27
CA LEU A 11 7.81 0.44 5.10
C LEU A 11 7.19 -0.17 3.84
N ILE A 12 6.65 -1.38 3.92
CA ILE A 12 5.96 -2.03 2.80
C ILE A 12 4.68 -1.26 2.44
N GLY A 13 3.91 -0.78 3.42
CA GLY A 13 2.72 0.04 3.20
C GLY A 13 3.05 1.34 2.44
N ILE A 14 4.09 2.05 2.85
CA ILE A 14 4.57 3.27 2.18
C ILE A 14 5.03 2.96 0.75
N TRP A 15 5.81 1.88 0.57
CA TRP A 15 6.25 1.43 -0.75
C TRP A 15 5.08 1.11 -1.66
N GLN A 16 4.04 0.45 -1.14
CA GLN A 16 2.84 0.16 -1.91
C GLN A 16 2.10 1.42 -2.38
N VAL A 17 1.99 2.44 -1.52
CA VAL A 17 1.41 3.73 -1.91
C VAL A 17 2.22 4.37 -3.05
N TYR A 18 3.56 4.31 -2.97
CA TYR A 18 4.44 4.84 -4.01
C TYR A 18 4.24 4.12 -5.36
N VAL A 19 4.26 2.78 -5.36
CA VAL A 19 4.05 1.97 -6.57
C VAL A 19 2.66 2.18 -7.15
N SER A 20 1.62 2.22 -6.31
CA SER A 20 0.24 2.50 -6.73
C SER A 20 0.12 3.85 -7.42
N LYS A 21 0.81 4.88 -6.92
CA LYS A 21 0.87 6.21 -7.54
C LYS A 21 1.58 6.17 -8.90
N GLN A 22 2.69 5.45 -9.01
CA GLN A 22 3.42 5.29 -10.26
C GLN A 22 2.59 4.54 -11.30
N TYR A 23 1.91 3.47 -10.88
CA TYR A 23 0.99 2.70 -11.73
C TYR A 23 -0.15 3.58 -12.24
N PHE A 24 -0.82 4.34 -11.37
CA PHE A 24 -1.87 5.27 -11.74
C PHE A 24 -1.42 6.34 -12.75
N ASN A 25 -0.22 6.89 -12.57
CA ASN A 25 0.34 7.87 -13.48
C ASN A 25 0.68 7.28 -14.86
N ASN A 26 1.12 6.02 -14.90
CA ASN A 26 1.37 5.31 -16.16
C ASN A 26 0.06 4.97 -16.88
N LEU A 27 -1.01 4.67 -16.15
CA LEU A 27 -2.34 4.42 -16.72
C LEU A 27 -2.90 5.63 -17.46
N LYS A 28 -2.66 6.84 -16.97
CA LYS A 28 -3.05 8.07 -17.68
C LYS A 28 -2.43 8.20 -19.08
N LYS A 29 -1.33 7.49 -19.35
CA LYS A 29 -0.62 7.50 -20.63
C LYS A 29 -0.97 6.30 -21.52
N GLN A 30 -1.80 5.36 -21.05
CA GLN A 30 -2.03 4.08 -21.72
C GLN A 30 -3.51 3.91 -22.11
N SER A 31 -3.77 3.47 -23.35
CA SER A 31 -5.11 3.27 -23.94
C SER A 31 -5.85 2.01 -23.45
N SER A 32 -5.34 1.37 -22.40
CA SER A 32 -5.91 0.13 -21.82
C SER A 32 -7.19 0.45 -21.04
N PRO A 33 -8.16 -0.48 -20.89
CA PRO A 33 -9.40 -0.21 -20.15
C PRO A 33 -9.13 0.26 -18.71
N LEU A 34 -9.28 1.57 -18.51
CA LEU A 34 -9.01 2.29 -17.26
C LEU A 34 -9.69 1.68 -16.04
N ILE A 35 -10.84 1.04 -16.23
CA ILE A 35 -11.67 0.48 -15.15
C ILE A 35 -10.94 -0.64 -14.40
N PHE A 36 -10.37 -1.62 -15.10
CA PHE A 36 -9.66 -2.73 -14.45
C PHE A 36 -8.43 -2.24 -13.69
N ALA A 37 -7.76 -1.26 -14.26
CA ALA A 37 -6.55 -0.72 -13.68
C ALA A 37 -6.84 0.18 -12.47
N LEU A 38 -7.93 0.94 -12.48
CA LEU A 38 -8.45 1.66 -11.32
C LEU A 38 -8.81 0.71 -10.17
N ILE A 39 -9.51 -0.39 -10.46
CA ILE A 39 -9.85 -1.41 -9.46
C ILE A 39 -8.58 -1.99 -8.82
N ALA A 40 -7.59 -2.36 -9.64
CA ALA A 40 -6.31 -2.84 -9.14
C ALA A 40 -5.60 -1.81 -8.25
N THR A 41 -5.64 -0.52 -8.63
CA THR A 41 -5.04 0.56 -7.85
C THR A 41 -5.75 0.76 -6.51
N ILE A 42 -7.08 0.72 -6.50
CA ILE A 42 -7.90 0.84 -5.29
C ILE A 42 -7.65 -0.34 -4.34
N ALA A 43 -7.62 -1.57 -4.86
CA ALA A 43 -7.31 -2.76 -4.07
C ALA A 43 -5.89 -2.68 -3.47
N SER A 44 -4.92 -2.20 -4.24
CA SER A 44 -3.54 -2.01 -3.79
C SER A 44 -3.43 -0.96 -2.67
N LEU A 45 -4.19 0.15 -2.78
CA LEU A 45 -4.26 1.18 -1.75
C LEU A 45 -4.96 0.69 -0.47
N ALA A 46 -6.04 -0.10 -0.61
CA ALA A 46 -6.70 -0.71 0.53
C ALA A 46 -5.76 -1.67 1.28
N PHE A 47 -4.98 -2.47 0.56
CA PHE A 47 -3.95 -3.33 1.14
C PHE A 47 -2.86 -2.53 1.86
N ALA A 48 -2.41 -1.41 1.27
CA ALA A 48 -1.45 -0.52 1.90
C ALA A 48 -1.99 0.06 3.22
N ALA A 49 -3.25 0.46 3.26
CA ALA A 49 -3.89 0.98 4.47
C ALA A 49 -3.93 -0.08 5.58
N VAL A 50 -4.29 -1.33 5.26
CA VAL A 50 -4.29 -2.43 6.23
C VAL A 50 -2.89 -2.69 6.79
N LEU A 51 -1.85 -2.68 5.94
CA LEU A 51 -0.46 -2.84 6.37
C LEU A 51 0.01 -1.72 7.31
N LEU A 52 -0.36 -0.47 6.99
CA LEU A 52 -0.03 0.68 7.84
C LEU A 52 -0.74 0.58 9.21
N VAL A 53 -2.03 0.26 9.22
CA VAL A 53 -2.81 0.09 10.47
C VAL A 53 -2.24 -1.07 11.30
N TYR A 54 -1.98 -2.21 10.68
CA TYR A 54 -1.38 -3.36 11.35
C TYR A 54 0.01 -3.04 11.92
N GLY A 55 0.85 -2.35 11.14
CA GLY A 55 2.18 -1.95 11.56
C GLY A 55 2.15 -1.01 12.77
N VAL A 56 1.26 -0.02 12.74
CA VAL A 56 1.04 0.92 13.84
C VAL A 56 0.49 0.20 15.08
N GLN A 57 -0.54 -0.64 14.95
CA GLN A 57 -1.09 -1.41 16.07
C GLN A 57 -0.05 -2.35 16.70
N THR A 58 0.77 -3.00 15.88
CA THR A 58 1.83 -3.89 16.35
C THR A 58 2.89 -3.13 17.14
N LEU A 59 3.22 -1.90 16.73
CA LEU A 59 4.16 -1.03 17.46
C LEU A 59 3.55 -0.46 18.74
N ILE A 60 2.26 -0.13 18.75
CA ILE A 60 1.55 0.33 19.97
C ILE A 60 1.44 -0.81 20.99
N SER A 61 1.10 -2.03 20.54
CA SER A 61 1.05 -3.25 21.36
C SER A 61 2.40 -3.63 21.99
N LEU A 62 3.49 -3.01 21.54
CA LEU A 62 4.85 -3.24 22.02
C LEU A 62 5.21 -2.39 23.23
N ARG A 63 4.43 -1.33 23.49
CA ARG A 63 4.53 -0.47 24.66
C ARG A 63 3.75 -1.06 25.83
#